data_AF-A0A2E6H3X1-F1
#
_entry.id   AF-A0A2E6H3X1-F1
#
_cell.length_a   1.000
_cell.length_b   1.000
_cell.length_c   1.000
_cell.angle_alpha   90.00
_cell.angle_beta   90.00
_cell.angle_gamma   90.00
#
_symmetry.space_group_name_H-M   'P 1'
#
loop_
_entity.id
_entity.type
_entity.pdbx_description
1 polymer ?
#
loop_
_entity_poly.entity_id
_entity_poly.type
_entity_poly.pdbx_seq_one_letter_code
_entity_poly.pdbx_strand_id
1 'polypeptide(L)'
;MRKYLEKMGLNKFRQNSTFLYLVCDVWILGYVYKKFTNPETMDLMIKVAAEQQQLDKTHIKQLYQLMTQSLILMLVLVGFVHLINYILYNKNKKVAFAYLVFYSWTASIGTALWGLSLLGSHFIPGIVFLAVSGVFFFNAMGLRVFPHQEQELKKS
;
A
#
# COMPACT_ATOMS: atom_id res chain seq x y z
N MET A 1 -7.58 23.03 -4.00
CA MET A 1 -7.91 21.62 -3.65
C MET A 1 -9.24 21.49 -2.90
N ARG A 2 -9.46 22.17 -1.77
CA ARG A 2 -10.73 22.09 -0.99
C ARG A 2 -12.01 22.37 -1.81
N LYS A 3 -12.09 23.50 -2.53
CA LYS A 3 -13.24 23.85 -3.41
C LYS A 3 -13.54 22.78 -4.48
N TYR A 4 -12.51 22.11 -4.99
CA TYR A 4 -12.66 21.03 -5.96
C TYR A 4 -13.25 19.77 -5.33
N LEU A 5 -12.76 19.41 -4.13
CA LEU A 5 -13.26 18.27 -3.35
C LEU A 5 -14.73 18.49 -2.94
N GLU A 6 -15.06 19.68 -2.43
CA GLU A 6 -16.43 20.05 -2.07
C GLU A 6 -17.39 19.94 -3.26
N LYS A 7 -16.98 20.39 -4.45
CA LYS A 7 -17.76 20.25 -5.70
C LYS A 7 -17.97 18.80 -6.14
N MET A 8 -17.00 17.91 -5.86
CA MET A 8 -17.11 16.49 -6.18
C MET A 8 -18.21 15.80 -5.36
N GLY A 9 -18.36 16.22 -4.10
CA GLY A 9 -19.30 15.63 -3.16
C GLY A 9 -18.80 14.30 -2.56
N LEU A 10 -19.28 14.02 -1.36
CA LEU A 10 -18.81 12.92 -0.51
C LEU A 10 -18.91 11.54 -1.17
N ASN A 11 -20.05 11.20 -1.79
CA ASN A 11 -20.27 9.87 -2.33
C ASN A 11 -19.33 9.57 -3.50
N LYS A 12 -19.14 10.55 -4.40
CA LYS A 12 -18.20 10.43 -5.53
C LYS A 12 -16.76 10.37 -5.04
N PHE A 13 -16.39 11.23 -4.09
CA PHE A 13 -15.06 11.18 -3.48
C PHE A 13 -14.79 9.80 -2.89
N ARG A 14 -15.74 9.26 -2.13
CA ARG A 14 -15.60 7.94 -1.49
C ARG A 14 -15.36 6.82 -2.49
N GLN A 15 -16.17 6.73 -3.54
CA GLN A 15 -16.03 5.71 -4.58
C GLN A 15 -14.69 5.85 -5.31
N ASN A 16 -14.32 7.09 -5.68
CA ASN A 16 -13.04 7.37 -6.32
C ASN A 16 -11.86 7.01 -5.42
N SER A 17 -11.90 7.40 -4.14
CA SER A 17 -10.85 7.08 -3.19
C SER A 17 -10.71 5.58 -2.99
N THR A 18 -11.81 4.84 -2.83
CA THR A 18 -11.75 3.37 -2.74
C THR A 18 -11.13 2.75 -3.98
N PHE A 19 -11.52 3.20 -5.18
CA PHE A 19 -10.91 2.71 -6.42
C PHE A 19 -9.41 3.02 -6.49
N LEU A 20 -9.03 4.27 -6.18
CA LEU A 20 -7.64 4.71 -6.18
C LEU A 20 -6.79 3.92 -5.18
N TYR A 21 -7.30 3.69 -3.97
CA TYR A 21 -6.63 2.85 -2.98
C TYR A 21 -6.41 1.44 -3.49
N LEU A 22 -7.46 0.80 -4.04
CA LEU A 22 -7.36 -0.56 -4.59
C LEU A 22 -6.29 -0.66 -5.69
N VAL A 23 -6.27 0.29 -6.62
CA VAL A 23 -5.27 0.30 -7.71
C VAL A 23 -3.85 0.47 -7.15
N CYS A 24 -3.66 1.39 -6.20
CA CYS A 24 -2.35 1.60 -5.57
C CYS A 24 -1.88 0.36 -4.81
N ASP A 25 -2.77 -0.27 -4.04
CA ASP A 25 -2.45 -1.46 -3.25
C ASP A 25 -2.07 -2.64 -4.14
N VAL A 26 -2.86 -2.91 -5.18
CA VAL A 26 -2.57 -3.99 -6.13
C VAL A 26 -1.20 -3.76 -6.77
N TRP A 27 -0.89 -2.51 -7.14
CA TRP A 27 0.41 -2.19 -7.70
C TRP A 27 1.55 -2.36 -6.69
N ILE A 28 1.41 -1.84 -5.46
CA ILE A 28 2.43 -1.96 -4.39
C ILE A 28 2.65 -3.43 -4.03
N LEU A 29 1.59 -4.19 -3.77
CA LEU A 29 1.66 -5.60 -3.41
C LEU A 29 2.29 -6.42 -4.55
N GLY A 30 1.92 -6.12 -5.80
CA GLY A 30 2.51 -6.73 -6.99
C GLY A 30 3.99 -6.40 -7.14
N TYR A 31 4.39 -5.16 -6.85
CA TYR A 31 5.79 -4.74 -6.87
C TYR A 31 6.60 -5.45 -5.78
N VAL A 32 6.10 -5.48 -4.54
CA VAL A 32 6.73 -6.20 -3.42
C VAL A 32 6.88 -7.68 -3.77
N TYR A 33 5.83 -8.32 -4.26
CA TYR A 33 5.87 -9.72 -4.68
C TYR A 33 6.98 -9.94 -5.71
N LYS A 34 7.02 -9.16 -6.79
CA LYS A 34 8.04 -9.33 -7.85
C LYS A 34 9.46 -9.06 -7.33
N LYS A 35 9.65 -8.03 -6.50
CA LYS A 35 10.98 -7.65 -6.01
C LYS A 35 11.57 -8.69 -5.06
N PHE A 36 10.73 -9.29 -4.22
CA PHE A 36 11.16 -10.22 -3.17
C PHE A 36 10.92 -11.69 -3.51
N THR A 37 10.28 -12.03 -4.63
CA THR A 37 10.25 -13.41 -5.13
C THR A 37 11.18 -13.63 -6.32
N ASN A 38 11.83 -12.59 -6.85
CA ASN A 38 12.83 -12.78 -7.91
C ASN A 38 14.04 -13.57 -7.36
N PRO A 39 14.32 -14.77 -7.89
CA PRO A 39 15.45 -15.59 -7.48
C PRO A 39 16.78 -14.82 -7.53
N GLU A 40 17.01 -14.00 -8.55
CA GLU A 40 18.27 -13.27 -8.73
C GLU A 40 18.53 -12.23 -7.64
N THR A 41 17.46 -11.58 -7.16
CA THR A 41 17.56 -10.53 -6.12
C THR A 41 17.66 -11.16 -4.74
N MET A 42 16.96 -12.29 -4.53
CA MET A 42 16.95 -12.98 -3.25
C MET A 42 18.19 -13.88 -3.06
N ASP A 43 18.77 -14.39 -4.15
CA ASP A 43 20.04 -15.12 -4.16
C ASP A 43 21.16 -14.31 -3.53
N LEU A 44 21.21 -12.98 -3.74
CA LEU A 44 22.27 -12.16 -3.16
C LEU A 44 22.18 -12.10 -1.63
N MET A 45 20.98 -11.89 -1.08
CA MET A 45 20.79 -11.83 0.38
C MET A 45 20.95 -13.20 1.04
N ILE A 46 20.41 -14.25 0.40
CA ILE A 46 20.51 -15.62 0.92
C ILE A 46 21.93 -16.16 0.76
N LYS A 47 22.66 -15.86 -0.33
CA LYS A 47 24.07 -16.26 -0.48
C LYS A 47 24.95 -15.64 0.59
N VAL A 48 24.81 -14.34 0.86
CA VAL A 48 25.58 -13.68 1.92
C VAL A 48 25.33 -14.34 3.29
N ALA A 49 24.06 -14.64 3.60
CA ALA A 49 23.72 -15.33 4.85
C ALA A 49 24.21 -16.79 4.89
N ALA A 50 24.13 -17.50 3.76
CA ALA A 50 24.51 -18.90 3.66
C ALA A 50 26.02 -19.13 3.64
N GLU A 51 26.79 -18.23 3.02
CA GLU A 51 28.26 -18.23 3.05
C GLU A 51 28.77 -18.00 4.48
N GLN A 52 28.11 -17.13 5.25
CA GLN A 52 28.44 -16.91 6.67
C GLN A 52 28.12 -18.13 7.56
N GLN A 53 27.10 -18.92 7.21
CA GLN A 53 26.63 -20.04 8.03
C GLN A 53 26.99 -21.44 7.49
N GLN A 54 27.77 -21.51 6.39
CA GLN A 54 28.14 -22.77 5.71
C GLN A 54 26.95 -23.68 5.39
N LEU A 55 25.81 -23.08 5.04
CA LEU A 55 24.59 -23.84 4.74
C LEU A 55 24.74 -24.59 3.40
N ASP A 56 24.24 -25.82 3.35
CA ASP A 56 24.19 -26.56 2.09
C ASP A 56 23.13 -25.98 1.12
N LYS A 57 23.23 -26.37 -0.14
CA LYS A 57 22.32 -25.90 -1.20
C LYS A 57 20.85 -26.28 -0.95
N THR A 58 20.62 -27.37 -0.20
CA THR A 58 19.27 -27.88 0.09
C THR A 58 18.58 -27.00 1.12
N HIS A 59 19.28 -26.62 2.19
CA HIS A 59 18.80 -25.70 3.23
C HIS A 59 18.51 -24.31 2.64
N ILE A 60 19.39 -23.81 1.76
CA ILE A 60 19.18 -22.55 1.03
C ILE A 60 17.86 -22.57 0.24
N LYS A 61 17.61 -23.66 -0.49
CA LYS A 61 16.38 -23.82 -1.29
C LYS A 61 15.13 -23.87 -0.41
N GLN A 62 15.18 -24.60 0.71
CA GLN A 62 14.08 -24.67 1.66
C GLN A 62 13.81 -23.32 2.32
N LEU A 63 14.86 -22.58 2.69
CA LEU A 63 14.75 -21.23 3.26
C LEU A 63 14.11 -20.26 2.24
N TYR A 64 14.57 -20.28 0.99
CA TYR A 64 13.99 -19.47 -0.08
C TYR A 64 12.49 -19.76 -0.27
N GLN A 65 12.11 -21.04 -0.26
CA GLN A 65 10.71 -21.45 -0.39
C GLN A 65 9.87 -20.97 0.80
N LEU A 66 10.37 -21.12 2.03
CA LEU A 66 9.69 -20.67 3.25
C LEU A 66 9.50 -19.15 3.25
N MET A 67 10.54 -18.39 2.89
CA MET A 67 10.48 -16.93 2.78
C MET A 67 9.44 -16.50 1.73
N THR A 68 9.44 -17.15 0.57
CA THR A 68 8.49 -16.86 -0.51
C THR A 68 7.05 -17.14 -0.08
N GLN A 69 6.79 -18.28 0.55
CA GLN A 69 5.45 -18.63 1.04
C GLN A 69 4.98 -17.68 2.14
N SER A 70 5.87 -17.32 3.06
CA SER A 70 5.58 -16.37 4.15
C SER A 70 5.25 -14.98 3.60
N LEU A 71 6.01 -14.51 2.60
CA LEU A 71 5.75 -13.25 1.92
C LEU A 71 4.38 -13.28 1.24
N ILE A 72 4.07 -14.33 0.48
CA ILE A 72 2.77 -14.47 -0.20
C ILE A 72 1.63 -14.40 0.82
N LEU A 73 1.72 -15.15 1.91
CA LEU A 73 0.73 -15.15 2.97
C LEU A 73 0.54 -13.75 3.57
N MET A 74 1.62 -13.06 3.88
CA MET A 74 1.56 -11.68 4.39
C MET A 74 0.90 -10.73 3.40
N LEU A 75 1.25 -10.79 2.11
CA LEU A 75 0.65 -9.93 1.08
C LEU A 75 -0.85 -10.18 0.93
N VAL A 76 -1.29 -11.44 0.99
CA VAL A 76 -2.71 -11.82 0.97
C VAL A 76 -3.43 -11.27 2.20
N LEU A 77 -2.87 -11.44 3.40
CA LEU A 77 -3.47 -10.93 4.64
C LEU A 77 -3.58 -9.40 4.63
N VAL A 78 -2.54 -8.69 4.19
CA VAL A 78 -2.56 -7.23 4.06
C VAL A 78 -3.62 -6.79 3.05
N GLY A 79 -3.68 -7.42 1.88
CA GLY A 79 -4.72 -7.15 0.88
C GLY A 79 -6.13 -7.38 1.43
N PHE A 80 -6.32 -8.43 2.22
CA PHE A 80 -7.60 -8.72 2.87
C PHE A 80 -7.99 -7.67 3.91
N VAL A 81 -7.05 -7.23 4.75
CA VAL A 81 -7.27 -6.14 5.73
C VAL A 81 -7.64 -4.83 5.04
N HIS A 82 -6.95 -4.48 3.94
CA HIS A 82 -7.30 -3.30 3.13
C HIS A 82 -8.72 -3.41 2.56
N LEU A 83 -9.05 -4.55 1.95
CA LEU A 83 -10.37 -4.78 1.35
C LEU A 83 -11.50 -4.65 2.37
N ILE A 84 -11.34 -5.24 3.57
CA ILE A 84 -12.31 -5.09 4.66
C ILE A 84 -12.49 -3.62 5.02
N ASN A 85 -11.40 -2.88 5.19
CA ASN A 85 -11.48 -1.45 5.52
C ASN A 85 -12.17 -0.64 4.42
N TYR A 86 -11.95 -0.96 3.15
CA TYR A 86 -12.66 -0.30 2.04
C TYR A 86 -14.16 -0.57 2.07
N ILE A 87 -14.57 -1.81 2.32
CA ILE A 87 -15.99 -2.17 2.47
C ILE A 87 -16.61 -1.43 3.66
N LEU A 88 -15.93 -1.44 4.81
CA LEU A 88 -16.41 -0.78 6.03
C LEU A 88 -16.46 0.75 5.89
N TYR A 89 -15.51 1.35 5.18
CA TYR A 89 -15.51 2.78 4.86
C TYR A 89 -16.72 3.15 4.00
N ASN A 90 -17.05 2.34 2.98
CA ASN A 90 -18.25 2.52 2.18
C ASN A 90 -19.55 2.34 2.99
N LYS A 91 -19.51 1.54 4.06
CA LYS A 91 -20.59 1.41 5.06
C LYS A 91 -20.57 2.51 6.14
N ASN A 92 -19.80 3.58 5.98
CA ASN A 92 -19.67 4.70 6.93
C ASN A 92 -19.18 4.29 8.33
N LYS A 93 -18.29 3.29 8.46
CA LYS A 93 -17.78 2.89 9.78
C LYS A 93 -16.63 3.79 10.24
N LYS A 94 -16.74 4.34 11.45
CA LYS A 94 -15.74 5.24 12.07
C LYS A 94 -14.33 4.66 12.12
N VAL A 95 -14.22 3.38 12.48
CA VAL A 95 -12.92 2.68 12.58
C VAL A 95 -12.22 2.65 11.21
N ALA A 96 -12.96 2.34 10.14
CA ALA A 96 -12.43 2.32 8.79
C ALA A 96 -12.04 3.73 8.30
N PHE A 97 -12.79 4.77 8.68
CA PHE A 97 -12.40 6.16 8.41
C PHE A 97 -11.07 6.50 9.09
N ALA A 98 -10.94 6.23 10.39
CA ALA A 98 -9.70 6.48 11.14
C ALA A 98 -8.51 5.72 10.54
N TYR A 99 -8.74 4.45 10.18
CA TYR A 99 -7.77 3.63 9.48
C TYR A 99 -7.31 4.28 8.17
N LEU A 100 -8.23 4.71 7.29
CA LEU A 100 -7.88 5.30 6.01
C LEU A 100 -7.19 6.66 6.15
N VAL A 101 -7.52 7.44 7.18
CA VAL A 101 -6.78 8.68 7.48
C VAL A 101 -5.34 8.36 7.83
N PHE A 102 -5.11 7.44 8.78
CA PHE A 102 -3.75 7.04 9.16
C PHE A 102 -3.00 6.42 7.98
N TYR A 103 -3.64 5.50 7.28
CA TYR A 103 -3.08 4.77 6.15
C TYR A 103 -2.69 5.71 5.00
N SER A 104 -3.55 6.65 4.61
CA SER A 104 -3.23 7.56 3.51
C SER A 104 -2.07 8.52 3.81
N TRP A 105 -1.98 9.03 5.04
CA TRP A 105 -0.84 9.86 5.44
C TRP A 105 0.46 9.07 5.45
N THR A 106 0.46 7.91 6.11
CA THR A 106 1.66 7.07 6.21
C THR A 106 2.10 6.52 4.86
N ALA A 107 1.16 6.02 4.04
CA ALA A 107 1.45 5.54 2.70
C ALA A 107 1.94 6.65 1.78
N SER A 108 1.38 7.87 1.86
CA SER A 108 1.88 9.01 1.08
C SER A 108 3.36 9.29 1.37
N ILE A 109 3.74 9.39 2.64
CA ILE A 109 5.13 9.65 3.03
C ILE A 109 6.02 8.44 2.68
N GLY A 110 5.60 7.24 3.03
CA GLY A 110 6.37 6.01 2.82
C GLY A 110 6.66 5.75 1.35
N THR A 111 5.63 5.87 0.49
CA THR A 111 5.80 5.68 -0.97
C THR A 111 6.57 6.82 -1.62
N ALA A 112 6.52 8.05 -1.08
CA ALA A 112 7.39 9.13 -1.57
C ALA A 112 8.87 8.82 -1.31
N LEU A 113 9.21 8.46 -0.07
CA LEU A 113 10.58 8.11 0.31
C LEU A 113 11.09 6.89 -0.47
N TRP A 114 10.23 5.90 -0.67
CA TRP A 114 10.59 4.73 -1.49
C TRP A 114 10.76 5.08 -2.96
N GLY A 115 9.91 5.95 -3.51
CA GLY A 115 10.07 6.44 -4.88
C GLY A 115 11.39 7.17 -5.08
N LEU A 116 11.73 8.09 -4.16
CA LEU A 116 12.99 8.83 -4.19
C LEU A 116 14.21 7.90 -4.10
N SER A 117 14.17 6.86 -3.25
CA SER A 117 15.30 5.92 -3.14
C SER A 117 15.50 5.05 -4.38
N LEU A 118 14.45 4.86 -5.19
CA LEU A 118 14.50 4.08 -6.42
C LEU A 118 14.88 4.90 -7.65
N LEU A 119 14.81 6.23 -7.63
CA LEU A 119 15.07 7.05 -8.83
C LEU A 119 16.46 6.82 -9.44
N GLY A 120 17.47 6.55 -8.61
CA GLY A 120 18.85 6.34 -9.08
C GLY A 120 19.13 4.97 -9.68
N SER A 121 18.37 3.94 -9.33
CA SER A 121 18.63 2.54 -9.75
C SER A 121 17.51 1.94 -10.60
N HIS A 122 16.28 2.40 -10.39
CA HIS A 122 15.07 1.90 -11.02
C HIS A 122 14.11 3.07 -11.28
N PHE A 123 14.46 3.92 -12.25
CA PHE A 123 13.74 5.16 -12.55
C PHE A 123 12.23 4.99 -12.72
N ILE A 124 11.79 4.01 -13.53
CA ILE A 124 10.36 3.78 -13.79
C ILE A 124 9.61 3.44 -12.49
N PRO A 125 9.99 2.39 -11.71
CA PRO A 125 9.39 2.17 -10.39
C PRO A 125 9.43 3.39 -9.47
N GLY A 126 10.54 4.13 -9.45
CA GLY A 126 10.68 5.34 -8.64
C GLY A 126 9.62 6.39 -8.95
N ILE A 127 9.42 6.72 -10.24
CA ILE A 127 8.39 7.66 -10.67
C ILE A 127 6.98 7.17 -10.34
N VAL A 128 6.71 5.86 -10.51
CA VAL A 128 5.39 5.31 -10.17
C VAL A 128 5.11 5.41 -8.67
N PHE A 129 6.09 5.12 -7.80
CA PHE A 129 5.93 5.28 -6.35
C PHE A 129 5.68 6.74 -5.96
N LEU A 130 6.30 7.71 -6.63
CA LEU A 130 6.01 9.14 -6.41
C LEU A 130 4.59 9.50 -6.86
N ALA A 131 4.12 8.97 -7.98
CA ALA A 131 2.74 9.16 -8.42
C ALA A 131 1.74 8.55 -7.43
N VAL A 132 2.00 7.34 -6.95
CA VAL A 132 1.23 6.66 -5.91
C VAL A 132 1.19 7.49 -4.62
N SER A 133 2.31 8.08 -4.21
CA SER A 133 2.35 9.01 -3.08
C SER A 133 1.40 10.20 -3.26
N GLY A 134 1.36 10.78 -4.46
CA GLY A 134 0.43 11.86 -4.80
C GLY A 134 -1.04 11.43 -4.71
N VAL A 135 -1.35 10.20 -5.11
CA VAL A 135 -2.71 9.63 -4.97
C VAL A 135 -3.10 9.45 -3.51
N PHE A 136 -2.21 8.90 -2.69
CA PHE A 136 -2.42 8.77 -1.25
C PHE A 136 -2.57 10.13 -0.56
N PHE A 137 -1.77 11.12 -0.95
CA PHE A 137 -1.88 12.49 -0.47
C PHE A 137 -3.22 13.12 -0.83
N PHE A 138 -3.67 12.94 -2.08
CA PHE A 138 -4.99 13.40 -2.53
C PHE A 138 -6.11 12.81 -1.66
N ASN A 139 -6.08 11.50 -1.42
CA ASN A 139 -7.06 10.85 -0.56
C ASN A 139 -6.97 11.34 0.89
N ALA A 140 -5.77 11.54 1.44
CA ALA A 140 -5.57 12.07 2.79
C ALA A 140 -6.18 13.47 2.95
N MET A 141 -6.00 14.34 1.95
CA MET A 141 -6.57 15.68 1.92
C MET A 141 -8.10 15.64 1.78
N GLY A 142 -8.63 14.76 0.94
CA GLY A 142 -10.08 14.60 0.80
C GLY A 142 -10.76 14.07 2.06
N LEU A 143 -10.12 13.15 2.80
CA LEU A 143 -10.62 12.68 4.08
C LEU A 143 -10.66 13.79 5.16
N ARG A 144 -9.78 14.79 5.08
CA ARG A 144 -9.84 15.98 5.95
C ARG A 144 -10.99 16.92 5.60
N VAL A 145 -11.33 17.03 4.32
CA VAL A 145 -12.45 17.87 3.85
C VAL A 145 -13.81 17.24 4.18
N PHE A 146 -13.87 15.90 4.19
CA PHE A 146 -15.08 15.15 4.53
C PHE A 146 -14.94 14.39 5.85
N PRO A 147 -14.90 15.10 7.00
CA PRO A 147 -14.77 14.44 8.30
C PRO A 147 -16.02 13.60 8.58
N HIS A 148 -15.82 12.50 9.29
CA HIS A 148 -16.88 11.55 9.63
C HIS A 148 -18.12 12.21 10.29
N GLN A 149 -17.93 13.34 11.00
CA GLN A 149 -18.97 14.06 11.72
C GLN A 149 -20.08 14.66 10.83
N GLU A 150 -19.82 14.99 9.56
CA GLU A 150 -20.86 15.55 8.66
C GLU A 150 -21.91 14.52 8.21
N GLN A 151 -21.67 13.22 8.43
CA GLN A 151 -22.57 12.15 7.98
C GLN A 151 -23.63 11.77 9.01
N GLU A 152 -23.36 11.95 10.30
CA GLU A 152 -24.35 11.70 11.35
C GLU A 152 -25.39 12.83 11.38
N LEU A 153 -24.96 14.08 11.20
CA LEU A 153 -25.83 15.26 11.16
C LEU A 153 -26.80 15.30 9.96
N LYS A 154 -26.52 14.56 8.88
CA LYS A 154 -27.45 14.43 7.72
C LYS A 154 -28.44 13.28 7.86
N LYS A 155 -28.33 12.48 8.93
CA LYS A 155 -29.20 11.33 9.23
C LYS A 155 -30.06 11.53 10.48
N SER A 156 -29.79 12.57 11.28
CA SER A 156 -30.67 13.10 12.34
C SER A 156 -31.61 14.14 11.78
#